data_AF-A0A800FJP4-F1
#
_entry.id   AF-A0A800FJP4-F1
#
_cell.length_a   1.000
_cell.length_b   1.000
_cell.length_c   1.000
_cell.angle_alpha   90.00
_cell.angle_beta   90.00
_cell.angle_gamma   90.00
#
_symmetry.space_group_name_H-M   'P 1'
#
loop_
_entity.id
_entity.type
_entity.pdbx_description
1 polymer ?
#
loop_
_entity_poly.entity_id
_entity_poly.type
_entity_poly.pdbx_seq_one_letter_code
_entity_poly.pdbx_strand_id
1 'polypeptide(L)' 'GAIIDLCRSNNITVLEKNFLIDDVYKADEAFVTGTFAGVLPVTAVDEHVLSGGQRGPLTKRLQELYRSEIDKRYPGK' A
#
# COMPACT_ATOMS: atom_id res chain seq x y z
N GLY A 1 -10.88 7.15 -1.79
CA GLY A 1 -10.68 6.06 -0.80
C GLY A 1 -9.41 6.35 -0.04
N ALA A 2 -9.34 6.13 1.28
CA ALA A 2 -8.32 6.74 2.15
C ALA A 2 -6.87 6.68 1.61
N ILE A 3 -6.42 5.53 1.11
CA ILE A 3 -5.07 5.38 0.53
C ILE A 3 -4.95 6.04 -0.85
N ILE A 4 -5.96 5.93 -1.72
CA ILE A 4 -5.97 6.60 -3.02
C ILE A 4 -5.90 8.13 -2.85
N ASP A 5 -6.67 8.68 -1.92
CA ASP A 5 -6.71 10.13 -1.66
C ASP A 5 -5.37 10.62 -1.08
N LEU A 6 -4.75 9.80 -0.23
CA LEU A 6 -3.40 10.01 0.30
C LEU A 6 -2.34 10.00 -0.81
N CYS A 7 -2.40 9.05 -1.74
CA CYS A 7 -1.51 9.01 -2.90
C CYS A 7 -1.63 10.28 -3.74
N ARG A 8 -2.87 10.69 -4.08
CA ARG A 8 -3.16 11.91 -4.84
C ARG A 8 -2.59 13.15 -4.17
N SER A 9 -2.76 13.27 -2.85
CA SER A 9 -2.27 14.42 -2.07
C SER A 9 -0.75 14.46 -1.91
N ASN A 10 -0.06 13.34 -2.16
CA ASN A 10 1.39 13.20 -2.02
C ASN A 10 2.13 13.01 -3.37
N ASN A 11 1.46 13.38 -4.48
CA ASN A 11 2.00 13.26 -5.84
C ASN A 11 2.47 11.84 -6.18
N ILE A 12 1.75 10.83 -5.69
CA ILE A 12 1.93 9.42 -6.07
C ILE A 12 0.90 9.11 -7.15
N THR A 13 1.35 8.72 -8.34
CA THR A 13 0.48 8.39 -9.47
C THR A 13 -0.46 7.23 -9.10
N VAL A 14 -1.75 7.40 -9.35
CA VAL A 14 -2.76 6.36 -9.16
C VAL A 14 -3.44 6.08 -10.48
N LEU A 15 -3.48 4.80 -10.87
CA LEU A 15 -4.21 4.30 -12.03
C LEU A 15 -5.23 3.27 -11.55
N GLU A 16 -6.50 3.65 -11.53
CA GLU A 16 -7.61 2.74 -11.23
C GLU A 16 -7.97 2.00 -12.52
N LYS A 17 -7.65 0.70 -12.58
CA LYS A 17 -7.95 -0.16 -13.73
C LYS A 17 -8.20 -1.59 -13.27
N ASN A 18 -8.84 -2.36 -14.14
CA ASN A 18 -8.79 -3.81 -14.02
C ASN A 18 -7.35 -4.29 -14.26
N PHE A 19 -6.94 -5.30 -13.51
CA PHE A 19 -5.65 -5.96 -13.65
C PHE A 19 -5.85 -7.47 -13.59
N LEU A 20 -4.93 -8.22 -14.17
CA LEU A 20 -4.90 -9.68 -14.15
C LEU A 20 -4.01 -10.18 -13.01
N ILE A 21 -4.13 -11.45 -12.67
CA ILE A 21 -3.25 -12.04 -11.65
C ILE A 21 -1.77 -11.98 -12.06
N ASP A 22 -1.48 -12.11 -13.35
CA ASP A 22 -0.14 -11.95 -13.92
C ASP A 22 0.48 -10.57 -13.68
N ASP A 23 -0.35 -9.51 -13.59
CA ASP A 23 0.13 -8.17 -13.24
C ASP A 23 0.63 -8.13 -11.78
N VAL A 24 0.00 -8.91 -10.89
CA VAL A 24 0.37 -9.01 -9.48
C VAL A 24 1.68 -9.80 -9.33
N TYR A 25 1.82 -10.92 -10.03
CA TYR A 25 3.05 -11.74 -9.98
C TYR A 25 4.29 -10.99 -10.48
N LYS A 26 4.10 -9.99 -11.35
CA LYS A 26 5.17 -9.16 -11.92
C LYS A 26 5.31 -7.81 -11.21
N ALA A 27 4.50 -7.53 -10.20
CA ALA A 27 4.55 -6.25 -9.50
C ALA A 27 5.82 -6.14 -8.66
N ASP A 28 6.44 -4.95 -8.64
CA ASP A 28 7.57 -4.68 -7.75
C ASP A 28 7.16 -4.79 -6.27
N GLU A 29 5.94 -4.35 -5.95
CA GLU A 29 5.32 -4.39 -4.62
C GLU A 29 3.82 -4.64 -4.73
N ALA A 30 3.25 -5.28 -3.71
CA ALA A 30 1.81 -5.33 -3.48
C ALA A 30 1.49 -5.10 -2.00
N PHE A 31 0.30 -4.60 -1.73
CA PHE A 31 -0.21 -4.40 -0.37
C PHE A 31 -1.73 -4.54 -0.34
N VAL A 32 -2.26 -4.83 0.85
CA VAL A 32 -3.71 -4.81 1.10
C VAL A 32 -4.04 -3.71 2.11
N THR A 33 -5.27 -3.22 2.03
CA THR A 33 -5.76 -2.18 2.95
C THR A 33 -6.94 -2.71 3.74
N GLY A 34 -7.02 -2.38 5.03
CA GLY A 34 -8.16 -2.71 5.87
C GLY A 34 -8.23 -1.83 7.10
N THR A 35 -9.42 -1.70 7.71
CA THR A 35 -9.64 -0.81 8.86
C THR A 35 -8.68 -1.06 10.02
N PHE A 36 -8.42 -2.34 10.34
CA PHE A 36 -7.52 -2.71 11.44
C PHE A 36 -6.05 -2.74 11.02
N ALA A 37 -5.73 -3.36 9.89
CA ALA A 37 -4.36 -3.53 9.44
C ALA A 37 -3.74 -2.25 8.85
N GLY A 38 -4.57 -1.26 8.47
CA GLY A 38 -4.13 -0.07 7.74
C GLY A 38 -3.61 -0.46 6.36
N VAL A 39 -2.30 -0.37 6.16
CA VAL A 39 -1.59 -0.79 4.96
C VAL A 39 -0.68 -1.96 5.33
N LEU A 40 -0.92 -3.14 4.77
CA LEU A 40 -0.14 -4.35 5.05
C LEU A 40 0.62 -4.80 3.79
N PRO A 41 1.96 -4.96 3.84
CA PRO A 41 2.73 -5.45 2.70
C PRO A 41 2.38 -6.90 2.39
N VAL A 42 2.28 -7.21 1.10
CA VAL A 42 2.23 -8.57 0.59
C VAL A 42 3.63 -8.94 0.11
N THR A 43 4.24 -9.94 0.75
CA THR A 43 5.60 -10.40 0.44
C THR A 43 5.63 -11.61 -0.49
N ALA A 44 4.49 -12.29 -0.66
CA ALA A 44 4.31 -13.36 -1.63
C ALA A 44 2.84 -13.53 -2.01
N VAL A 45 2.60 -13.97 -3.24
CA VAL A 45 1.29 -14.44 -3.73
C VAL A 45 1.52 -15.79 -4.40
N ASP A 46 0.89 -16.83 -3.87
CA ASP A 46 1.17 -18.23 -4.22
C ASP A 46 2.67 -18.54 -4.13
N GLU A 47 3.28 -19.05 -5.20
CA GLU A 47 4.71 -19.36 -5.27
C GLU A 47 5.59 -18.15 -5.66
N HIS A 48 4.98 -16.97 -5.89
CA HIS A 48 5.70 -15.77 -6.35
C HIS A 48 6.05 -14.86 -5.18
N VAL A 49 7.35 -14.73 -4.91
CA VAL A 49 7.88 -13.79 -3.93
C VAL A 49 7.93 -12.38 -4.53
N LEU A 50 7.32 -11.42 -3.84
CA LEU A 50 7.33 -10.00 -4.20
C LEU A 50 8.34 -9.23 -3.34
N SER A 51 8.92 -8.15 -3.88
CA SER A 51 9.83 -7.26 -3.14
C SER A 51 10.96 -7.98 -2.37
N GLY A 52 11.47 -9.11 -2.90
CA GLY A 52 12.50 -9.92 -2.23
C GLY A 52 12.06 -10.52 -0.89
N GLY A 53 10.75 -10.73 -0.70
CA GLY A 53 10.17 -11.30 0.51
C GLY A 53 10.03 -10.30 1.66
N GLN A 54 10.24 -9.01 1.37
CA GLN A 54 10.26 -7.94 2.38
C GLN A 54 9.32 -6.80 1.98
N ARG A 55 9.05 -5.91 2.94
CA ARG A 55 8.28 -4.69 2.65
C ARG A 55 9.05 -3.78 1.70
N GLY A 56 8.44 -3.46 0.56
CA GLY A 56 9.00 -2.51 -0.40
C GLY A 56 8.91 -1.03 0.03
N PRO A 57 9.68 -0.13 -0.63
CA PRO A 57 9.78 1.27 -0.28
C PRO A 57 8.48 2.06 -0.43
N LEU A 58 7.67 1.82 -1.47
CA LEU A 58 6.40 2.53 -1.66
C LEU A 58 5.39 2.13 -0.59
N THR A 59 5.31 0.85 -0.27
CA THR A 59 4.43 0.34 0.80
C THR A 59 4.83 0.92 2.16
N LYS A 60 6.13 1.00 2.47
CA LYS A 60 6.63 1.66 3.67
C LYS A 60 6.22 3.13 3.71
N ARG A 61 6.40 3.87 2.61
CA ARG A 61 6.00 5.28 2.51
C ARG A 61 4.49 5.46 2.74
N LEU A 62 3.66 4.59 2.19
CA LEU A 62 2.21 4.64 2.39
C LEU A 62 1.80 4.34 3.83
N GLN A 63 2.47 3.42 4.52
CA GLN A 63 2.25 3.19 5.95
C GLN A 63 2.54 4.43 6.80
N GLU A 64 3.66 5.12 6.52
CA GLU A 64 4.08 6.33 7.26
C GLU A 64 3.11 7.50 7.00
N LEU A 65 2.72 7.71 5.75
CA LEU A 65 1.75 8.72 5.37
C LEU A 65 0.38 8.43 6.00
N TYR A 66 -0.07 7.17 6.00
CA TYR A 66 -1.36 6.80 6.57
C TYR A 66 -1.37 6.97 8.09
N ARG A 67 -0.30 6.56 8.78
CA ARG A 67 -0.12 6.80 10.22
C ARG A 67 -0.21 8.30 10.53
N SER A 68 0.56 9.12 9.81
CA SER A 68 0.58 10.57 9.98
C SER A 68 -0.80 11.20 9.78
N GLU A 69 -1.59 10.69 8.82
CA GLU A 69 -2.94 11.17 8.58
C GLU A 69 -3.92 10.79 9.70
N ILE A 70 -3.81 9.57 10.24
CA ILE A 70 -4.58 9.14 11.41
C ILE A 70 -4.26 9.99 12.63
N ASP A 71 -2.98 10.24 12.91
CA ASP A 71 -2.53 11.04 14.07
C ASP A 71 -3.05 12.49 13.97
N LYS A 72 -3.08 13.08 12.76
CA LYS A 72 -3.67 14.40 12.52
C LYS A 72 -5.18 14.42 12.75
N ARG A 73 -5.87 13.36 12.32
CA ARG A 73 -7.34 13.27 12.39
C ARG A 73 -7.83 12.93 13.80
N TYR A 74 -7.03 12.23 14.58
CA TYR A 74 -7.34 11.80 15.95
C TYR A 74 -6.19 12.12 16.91
N PRO A 75 -5.91 13.42 17.17
CA PRO A 75 -4.80 13.82 18.02
C PRO A 75 -5.01 13.33 19.46
N GLY A 76 -3.96 12.79 20.08
CA GLY A 76 -3.96 12.35 21.48
C GLY A 76 -4.45 10.93 21.74
N LYS A 77 -4.60 10.11 20.70
CA LYS A 77 -4.63 8.65 20.79
C LYS A 77 -3.28 8.03 20.42
#